data_AF-A0A1I7V8M9-F1
#
_entry.id   AF-A0A1I7V8M9-F1
#
_cell.length_a   1.000
_cell.length_b   1.000
_cell.length_c   1.000
_cell.angle_alpha   90.00
_cell.angle_beta   90.00
_cell.angle_gamma   90.00
#
_symmetry.space_group_name_H-M   'P 1'
#
loop_
_entity.id
_entity.type
_entity.pdbx_description
1 polymer ?
#
loop_
_entity_poly.entity_id
_entity_poly.type
_entity_poly.pdbx_seq_one_letter_code
_entity_poly.pdbx_strand_id
1 'polypeptide(L)'
;MATLTGAQGLATGKLHAGVLTNSEEWENRACKAGRASGDLGPGSSIAGLFIASHIDFGSGLDWIHFDIASPVENSNRATGYGPALICALLASDLDVPLLKTLQ
;
A
#
# COMPACT_ATOMS: atom_id res chain seq x y z
N MET A 1 -3.27 -6.60 -1.14
CA MET A 1 -1.95 -6.26 -1.70
C MET A 1 -1.60 -7.32 -2.74
N ALA A 2 -1.18 -6.94 -3.94
CA ALA A 2 -0.86 -7.88 -5.02
C ALA A 2 0.18 -7.28 -5.99
N THR A 3 1.00 -8.12 -6.62
CA THR A 3 1.80 -7.75 -7.80
C THR A 3 0.89 -7.78 -9.02
N LEU A 4 0.08 -6.76 -9.23
CA LEU A 4 -1.10 -6.85 -10.09
C LEU A 4 -0.80 -6.47 -11.54
N THR A 5 -0.09 -5.36 -11.78
CA THR A 5 0.13 -4.87 -13.15
C THR A 5 1.53 -4.35 -13.41
N GLY A 6 2.04 -4.56 -14.64
CA GLY A 6 3.25 -3.86 -15.09
C GLY A 6 3.05 -2.34 -15.25
N ALA A 7 1.79 -1.90 -15.41
CA ALA A 7 1.43 -0.48 -15.51
C ALA A 7 1.74 0.29 -14.22
N GLN A 8 1.66 -0.36 -13.05
CA GLN A 8 2.06 0.25 -11.78
C GLN A 8 3.50 0.77 -11.84
N GLY A 9 4.44 0.00 -12.39
CA GLY A 9 5.84 0.40 -12.52
C GLY A 9 6.06 1.59 -13.45
N LEU A 10 5.22 1.75 -14.46
CA LEU A 10 5.24 2.91 -15.36
C LEU A 10 4.63 4.16 -14.70
N ALA A 11 3.54 3.99 -13.95
CA ALA A 11 2.81 5.11 -13.35
C ALA A 11 3.48 5.66 -12.09
N THR A 12 4.02 4.78 -11.25
CA THR A 12 4.48 5.13 -9.89
C THR A 12 5.98 4.86 -9.69
N GLY A 13 6.60 4.12 -10.62
CA GLY A 13 8.02 3.79 -10.58
C GLY A 13 8.32 2.51 -9.81
N LYS A 14 9.62 2.25 -9.62
CA LYS A 14 10.09 0.99 -9.00
C LYS A 14 10.02 0.97 -7.47
N LEU A 15 9.98 2.12 -6.81
CA LEU A 15 10.11 2.23 -5.35
C LEU A 15 8.79 2.50 -4.63
N HIS A 16 7.72 2.66 -5.40
CA HIS A 16 6.48 3.28 -4.98
C HIS A 16 5.33 2.37 -5.42
N ALA A 17 4.60 1.78 -4.47
CA ALA A 17 3.42 0.97 -4.79
C ALA A 17 2.26 1.85 -5.29
N GLY A 18 1.43 1.31 -6.17
CA GLY A 18 0.15 1.92 -6.51
C GLY A 18 -0.87 1.68 -5.40
N VAL A 19 -1.59 2.72 -4.98
CA VAL A 19 -2.59 2.65 -3.90
C VAL A 19 -3.94 3.10 -4.44
N LEU A 20 -4.97 2.27 -4.28
CA LEU A 20 -6.36 2.64 -4.54
C LEU A 20 -7.18 2.37 -3.29
N THR A 21 -7.91 3.38 -2.80
CA THR A 21 -8.75 3.29 -1.60
C THR A 21 -10.02 4.11 -1.78
N ASN A 22 -11.09 3.71 -1.11
CA ASN A 22 -12.34 4.49 -1.03
C ASN A 22 -12.34 5.49 0.14
N SER A 23 -11.30 5.47 0.98
CA SER A 23 -11.20 6.27 2.20
C SER A 23 -9.96 7.16 2.19
N GLU A 24 -10.18 8.47 2.26
CA GLU A 24 -9.13 9.49 2.31
C GLU A 24 -8.27 9.36 3.58
N GLU A 25 -8.88 8.96 4.71
CA GLU A 25 -8.13 8.68 5.93
C GLU A 25 -7.09 7.58 5.68
N TRP A 26 -7.51 6.47 5.07
CA TRP A 26 -6.62 5.34 4.79
C TRP A 26 -5.58 5.65 3.72
N GLU A 27 -5.89 6.50 2.74
CA GLU A 27 -4.89 6.99 1.78
C GLU A 27 -3.77 7.75 2.48
N ASN A 28 -4.15 8.68 3.37
CA ASN A 28 -3.22 9.48 4.16
C ASN A 28 -2.40 8.61 5.13
N ARG A 29 -3.03 7.64 5.78
CA ARG A 29 -2.34 6.69 6.67
C ARG A 29 -1.34 5.83 5.90
N ALA A 30 -1.70 5.34 4.71
CA ALA A 30 -0.80 4.59 3.85
C ALA A 30 0.40 5.42 3.39
N CYS A 31 0.19 6.68 3.01
CA CYS A 31 1.29 7.58 2.65
C CYS A 31 2.26 7.81 3.81
N LYS A 32 1.74 8.04 5.03
CA LYS A 32 2.57 8.21 6.24
C LYS A 32 3.32 6.94 6.60
N ALA A 33 2.62 5.80 6.64
CA ALA A 33 3.20 4.50 6.95
C ALA A 33 4.29 4.10 5.96
N GLY A 34 4.11 4.36 4.67
CA GLY A 34 5.11 4.07 3.66
C GLY A 34 6.38 4.90 3.84
N ARG A 35 6.26 6.19 4.19
CA ARG A 35 7.42 7.03 4.52
C ARG A 35 8.12 6.59 5.80
N ALA A 36 7.37 6.18 6.81
CA ALA A 36 7.90 5.74 8.10
C ALA A 36 8.61 4.38 8.01
N SER A 37 8.08 3.45 7.22
CA SER A 37 8.62 2.10 7.04
C SER A 37 9.71 2.00 5.97
N GLY A 38 9.76 2.95 5.04
CA GLY A 38 10.60 2.87 3.83
C GLY A 38 9.92 2.16 2.65
N ASP A 39 8.77 1.52 2.88
CA ASP A 39 7.94 0.89 1.84
C ASP A 39 6.97 1.94 1.24
N LEU A 40 7.48 2.77 0.33
CA LEU A 40 6.73 3.93 -0.17
C LEU A 40 5.50 3.53 -1.03
N GLY A 41 4.42 4.31 -0.95
CA GLY A 41 3.21 4.13 -1.77
C GLY A 41 2.57 5.46 -2.18
N PRO A 42 2.57 5.82 -3.47
CA PRO A 42 1.75 6.88 -4.03
C PRO A 42 1.06 6.46 -5.34
N GLY A 43 -0.21 6.83 -5.48
CA GLY A 43 -0.89 6.92 -6.78
C GLY A 43 -1.83 5.77 -7.13
N SER A 44 -3.03 6.16 -7.57
CA SER A 44 -4.17 5.32 -7.94
C SER A 44 -3.83 4.24 -8.99
N SER A 45 -4.27 2.99 -8.73
CA SER A 45 -4.21 1.88 -9.68
C SER A 45 -5.60 1.58 -10.26
N ILE A 46 -5.79 1.80 -11.57
CA ILE A 46 -7.05 1.52 -12.28
C ILE A 46 -7.46 0.04 -12.17
N ALA A 47 -6.49 -0.88 -12.15
CA ALA A 47 -6.76 -2.30 -11.98
C ALA A 47 -7.41 -2.64 -10.63
N GLY A 48 -7.18 -1.81 -9.61
CA GLY A 48 -7.88 -1.94 -8.33
C GLY A 48 -9.39 -1.77 -8.46
N LEU A 49 -9.91 -0.98 -9.41
CA LEU A 49 -11.35 -0.78 -9.59
C LEU A 49 -12.10 -2.06 -9.97
N PHE A 50 -11.45 -2.98 -10.70
CA PHE A 50 -12.03 -4.29 -10.98
C PHE A 50 -12.21 -5.12 -9.70
N ILE A 51 -11.27 -5.03 -8.76
CA ILE A 51 -11.41 -5.70 -7.46
C ILE A 51 -12.50 -4.99 -6.64
N ALA A 52 -12.50 -3.66 -6.65
CA ALA A 52 -13.49 -2.82 -5.98
C ALA A 52 -14.93 -3.16 -6.40
N SER A 53 -15.17 -3.36 -7.70
CA SER A 53 -16.51 -3.59 -8.23
C SER A 53 -17.16 -4.88 -7.72
N HIS A 54 -16.36 -5.83 -7.20
CA HIS A 54 -16.86 -7.08 -6.62
C HIS A 54 -17.23 -6.95 -5.14
N ILE A 55 -16.97 -5.79 -4.51
CA ILE A 55 -17.30 -5.47 -3.12
C ILE A 55 -18.05 -4.13 -3.03
N ASP A 56 -18.80 -3.78 -4.07
CA ASP A 56 -19.55 -2.52 -4.17
C ASP A 56 -18.67 -1.28 -3.90
N PHE A 57 -17.44 -1.29 -4.43
CA PHE A 57 -16.44 -0.25 -4.23
C PHE A 57 -16.15 0.07 -2.75
N GLY A 58 -16.37 -0.90 -1.86
CA GLY A 58 -16.20 -0.75 -0.41
C GLY A 58 -17.36 -0.01 0.25
N SER A 59 -18.55 0.02 -0.33
CA SER A 59 -19.73 0.62 0.30
C SER A 59 -19.95 0.05 1.71
N GLY A 60 -19.99 0.92 2.71
CA GLY A 60 -20.18 0.55 4.12
C GLY A 60 -18.92 0.06 4.87
N LEU A 61 -17.72 0.12 4.25
CA LEU A 61 -16.46 -0.24 4.90
C LEU A 61 -15.28 0.56 4.33
N ASP A 62 -14.16 0.55 5.04
CA ASP A 62 -12.90 1.06 4.49
C ASP A 62 -12.18 -0.04 3.71
N TRP A 63 -11.85 0.24 2.45
CA TRP A 63 -11.15 -0.68 1.57
C TRP A 63 -9.92 -0.02 0.95
N ILE A 64 -8.80 -0.75 0.98
CA ILE A 64 -7.53 -0.33 0.38
C ILE A 64 -6.89 -1.46 -0.41
N HIS A 65 -6.44 -1.13 -1.62
CA HIS A 65 -5.66 -1.98 -2.50
C HIS A 65 -4.27 -1.39 -2.69
N PHE A 66 -3.26 -2.27 -2.63
CA PHE A 66 -1.87 -1.98 -2.91
C PHE A 66 -1.40 -2.83 -4.09
N ASP A 67 -1.03 -2.19 -5.20
CA ASP A 67 -0.34 -2.79 -6.33
C ASP A 67 1.17 -2.63 -6.12
N ILE A 68 1.84 -3.75 -5.84
CA ILE A 68 3.25 -3.81 -5.45
C ILE A 68 4.13 -4.45 -6.53
N ALA A 69 3.67 -4.50 -7.79
CA ALA A 69 4.34 -5.25 -8.86
C ALA A 69 5.83 -4.92 -9.03
N SER A 70 6.21 -3.65 -8.93
CA SER A 70 7.58 -3.19 -9.06
C SER A 70 8.38 -3.14 -7.75
N PRO A 71 7.84 -2.66 -6.61
CA PRO A 71 8.63 -2.55 -5.38
C PRO A 71 9.00 -3.86 -4.72
N VAL A 72 8.40 -5.00 -5.09
CA VAL A 72 8.73 -6.32 -4.52
C VAL A 72 10.10 -6.87 -4.94
N GLU A 73 10.69 -6.35 -6.03
CA GLU A 73 11.96 -6.85 -6.54
C GLU A 73 12.96 -5.73 -6.87
N ASN A 74 14.24 -6.06 -6.74
CA ASN A 74 15.31 -5.27 -7.31
C ASN A 74 16.32 -6.21 -8.00
N SER A 75 16.41 -6.09 -9.32
CA SER A 75 17.20 -6.99 -10.17
C SER A 75 16.76 -8.45 -9.96
N ASN A 76 17.61 -9.32 -9.40
CA ASN A 76 17.30 -10.75 -9.23
C ASN A 76 17.00 -11.12 -7.77
N ARG A 77 16.57 -10.16 -6.94
CA ARG A 77 16.28 -10.39 -5.51
C ARG A 77 14.98 -9.73 -5.10
N ALA A 78 14.24 -10.44 -4.24
CA ALA A 78 13.09 -9.87 -3.54
C ALA A 78 13.56 -8.79 -2.54
N THR A 79 12.82 -7.70 -2.44
CA THR A 79 13.09 -6.60 -1.50
C THR A 79 12.51 -6.86 -0.11
N GLY A 80 11.50 -7.73 -0.03
CA GLY A 80 10.74 -7.93 1.20
C GLY A 80 9.75 -6.79 1.49
N TYR A 81 9.34 -6.03 0.48
CA TYR A 81 8.32 -4.99 0.60
C TYR A 81 6.99 -5.55 1.14
N GLY A 82 6.37 -4.85 2.10
CA GLY A 82 5.02 -5.16 2.59
C GLY A 82 4.94 -5.36 4.11
N PRO A 83 5.72 -6.23 4.76
CA PRO A 83 5.63 -6.46 6.19
C PRO A 83 5.87 -5.19 7.02
N ALA A 84 6.88 -4.40 6.67
CA ALA A 84 7.19 -3.15 7.37
C ALA A 84 6.06 -2.12 7.18
N LEU A 85 5.51 -2.01 5.95
CA LEU A 85 4.34 -1.18 5.66
C LEU A 85 3.13 -1.55 6.52
N ILE A 86 2.80 -2.84 6.61
CA ILE A 86 1.63 -3.32 7.37
C ILE A 86 1.81 -3.07 8.88
N CYS A 87 3.00 -3.31 9.42
CA CYS A 87 3.31 -2.98 10.82
C CYS A 87 3.16 -1.48 11.11
N ALA A 88 3.62 -0.62 10.20
CA ALA A 88 3.47 0.83 10.34
C ALA A 88 2.00 1.29 10.20
N LEU A 89 1.24 0.70 9.29
CA LEU A 89 -0.20 0.99 9.10
C LEU A 89 -1.03 0.68 10.36
N LEU A 90 -0.75 -0.47 10.99
CA LEU A 90 -1.47 -0.97 12.16
C LEU A 90 -0.80 -0.58 13.49
N ALA A 91 0.16 0.35 13.46
CA ALA A 91 0.94 0.73 14.63
C ALA A 91 0.07 1.15 15.84
N SER A 92 -1.09 1.77 15.61
CA SER A 92 -2.09 2.12 16.64
C SER A 92 -2.56 0.93 17.47
N ASP A 93 -2.64 -0.23 16.84
CA ASP A 93 -3.32 -1.41 17.37
C ASP A 93 -2.32 -2.48 17.86
N LEU A 94 -1.02 -2.25 17.64
CA LEU A 94 0.05 -3.14 18.07
C LEU A 94 0.68 -2.68 19.38
N ASP A 95 0.94 -3.61 20.30
CA ASP A 95 1.67 -3.33 21.55
C ASP A 95 3.19 -3.38 21.35
N VAL A 96 3.70 -2.46 20.52
CA VAL A 96 5.12 -2.34 20.20
C VAL A 96 5.56 -0.89 20.41
N PRO A 97 6.39 -0.59 21.44
CA PRO A 97 6.76 0.79 21.79
C PRO A 97 7.37 1.58 20.64
N LEU A 98 8.20 0.96 19.81
CA LEU A 98 8.82 1.60 18.64
C LEU A 98 7.79 2.02 17.58
N LEU A 99 6.71 1.24 17.39
CA LEU A 99 5.71 1.57 16.38
C LEU A 99 4.83 2.75 16.81
N LYS A 100 4.65 2.95 18.13
CA LYS A 100 3.92 4.12 18.66
C LYS A 100 4.60 5.45 18.38
N THR A 101 5.91 5.45 18.10
CA THR A 101 6.63 6.69 17.75
C THR A 101 6.45 7.10 16.28
N LEU A 102 5.75 6.30 15.46
CA LEU A 102 5.52 6.56 14.03
C LEU A 102 4.17 7.26 13.75
N GLN A 103 3.36 7.50 14.79
CA GLN A 103 2.06 8.18 14.71
C GLN A 103 2.19 9.69 14.80
#